data_AF-A0A944IUP8-F1
#
_entry.id   AF-A0A944IUP8-F1
#
_cell.length_a   1.000
_cell.length_b   1.000
_cell.length_c   1.000
_cell.angle_alpha   90.00
_cell.angle_beta   90.00
_cell.angle_gamma   90.00
#
_symmetry.space_group_name_H-M   'P 1'
#
loop_
_entity.id
_entity.type
_entity.pdbx_description
1 polymer ?
#
loop_
_entity_poly.entity_id
_entity_poly.type
_entity_poly.pdbx_seq_one_letter_code
_entity_poly.pdbx_strand_id
1 'polypeptide(L)'
;MDALVQLLRGVRTQARLSVEDVHELLKTGGQLGGRLPARSTLYRKLSGIGLKNERRLVEAVIGVCVSDQQRVDALTEQAVALLQQAWSKDPEPVSPRHGSAVDDHGSMPELIRVQRELIDLHARLATAVQAAAEAEREAARSRALVTTLLVLGAVEATAAGGTPPPPVPSTPPDAELSRLRDLLASTKAERDEAQQTARAVQRRLAEAEKLIASHAGGSADSLDLAAPDPAGLREWPTTRTDPVDRTARADAASQGAARAVPNTVAAPPKWVAQQWEVSPSERQARDQFRALQKDSALAEVLAEMLRLDPAGSRMRSVIDGAAQHMLDPTHTGRYLWSQLTKTEKTAFGTTVAHRMQREFSLANGQLLDFSVAGHEVDVKFALGNNWTFPPELQGGLCLVVRADDRTGLWSLGLLRVTPDLMLTGSNRDGKRGLSAQGRAAIHWIHDDLPLPEHALRRLPAAVLDQILAQQSGQARTDELFLHAQLTTITPADLSAVTMQADGAKRVRDARRRLAGQGVLVLNGIRPRDAEWASGLDLPALARHTWMSVRLAPALPQHDDSPTIMLDGTPWRVAGPDDPETPLPDAALT
;
A
#
# COMPACT_ATOMS: atom_id res chain seq x y z
N MET A 1 -27.29 -19.66 17.38
CA MET A 1 -26.46 -18.45 17.61
C MET A 1 -27.01 -17.22 16.92
N ASP A 2 -27.29 -17.26 15.61
CA ASP A 2 -27.83 -16.09 14.88
C ASP A 2 -29.16 -15.56 15.46
N ALA A 3 -30.04 -16.45 15.91
CA ALA A 3 -31.28 -16.07 16.59
C ALA A 3 -31.06 -15.29 17.91
N LEU A 4 -30.01 -15.63 18.68
CA LEU A 4 -29.67 -14.92 19.93
C LEU A 4 -29.11 -13.53 19.64
N VAL A 5 -28.29 -13.40 18.61
CA VAL A 5 -27.77 -12.10 18.15
C VAL A 5 -28.90 -11.21 17.65
N GLN A 6 -29.84 -11.76 16.88
CA GLN A 6 -31.03 -11.03 16.41
C GLN A 6 -31.93 -10.61 17.58
N LEU A 7 -32.12 -11.46 18.59
CA LEU A 7 -32.88 -11.12 19.81
C LEU A 7 -32.26 -9.91 20.53
N LEU A 8 -30.96 -9.96 20.83
CA LEU A 8 -30.26 -8.87 21.52
C LEU A 8 -30.23 -7.58 20.68
N ARG A 9 -30.07 -7.70 19.35
CA ARG A 9 -30.14 -6.56 18.45
C ARG A 9 -31.55 -5.95 18.43
N GLY A 10 -32.59 -6.77 18.41
CA GLY A 10 -33.99 -6.34 18.44
C GLY A 10 -34.31 -5.59 19.73
N VAL A 11 -33.96 -6.17 20.88
CA VAL A 11 -34.12 -5.56 22.20
C VAL A 11 -33.41 -4.21 22.29
N ARG A 12 -32.15 -4.14 21.84
CA ARG A 12 -31.37 -2.90 21.83
C ARG A 12 -31.97 -1.83 20.89
N THR A 13 -32.41 -2.24 19.71
CA THR A 13 -33.00 -1.33 18.72
C THR A 13 -34.33 -0.76 19.20
N GLN A 14 -35.15 -1.59 19.86
CA GLN A 14 -36.41 -1.15 20.46
C GLN A 14 -36.17 -0.14 21.60
N ALA A 15 -35.10 -0.31 22.36
CA ALA A 15 -34.65 0.63 23.38
C ALA A 15 -33.99 1.92 22.80
N ARG A 16 -33.75 1.97 21.48
CA ARG A 16 -33.01 3.04 20.78
C ARG A 16 -31.60 3.28 21.33
N LEU A 17 -30.95 2.22 21.81
CA LEU A 17 -29.61 2.30 22.37
C LEU A 17 -28.55 1.88 21.32
N SER A 18 -27.43 2.59 21.27
CA SER A 18 -26.24 2.13 20.57
C SER A 18 -25.49 1.08 21.41
N VAL A 19 -24.48 0.41 20.82
CA VAL A 19 -23.59 -0.48 21.60
C VAL A 19 -22.81 0.31 22.65
N GLU A 20 -22.52 1.58 22.37
CA GLU A 20 -21.81 2.48 23.28
C GLU A 20 -22.70 2.86 24.47
N ASP A 21 -23.96 3.18 24.23
CA ASP A 21 -24.92 3.47 25.30
C ASP A 21 -25.12 2.25 26.22
N VAL A 22 -25.22 1.05 25.63
CA VAL A 22 -25.30 -0.20 26.40
C VAL A 22 -24.01 -0.43 27.22
N HIS A 23 -22.83 -0.11 26.67
CA HIS A 23 -21.57 -0.26 27.40
C HIS A 23 -21.50 0.68 28.62
N GLU A 24 -21.91 1.94 28.47
CA GLU A 24 -21.96 2.90 29.57
C GLU A 24 -23.03 2.52 30.60
N LEU A 25 -24.21 2.08 30.18
CA LEU A 25 -25.25 1.61 31.10
C LEU A 25 -24.81 0.38 31.92
N LEU A 26 -24.12 -0.58 31.29
CA LEU A 26 -23.56 -1.74 31.98
C LEU A 26 -22.43 -1.37 32.94
N LYS A 27 -21.68 -0.31 32.64
CA LYS A 27 -20.64 0.24 33.51
C LYS A 27 -21.22 0.87 34.77
N THR A 28 -22.35 1.56 34.65
CA THR A 28 -23.06 2.17 35.79
C THR A 28 -23.94 1.18 36.55
N GLY A 29 -24.47 0.15 35.89
CA GLY A 29 -25.47 -0.76 36.44
C GLY A 29 -24.96 -1.87 37.36
N GLY A 30 -23.64 -2.05 37.49
CA GLY A 30 -23.02 -3.01 38.43
C GLY A 30 -23.29 -4.50 38.15
N GLN A 31 -24.12 -4.84 37.15
CA GLN A 31 -24.62 -6.20 36.85
C GLN A 31 -23.51 -7.20 36.48
N LEU A 32 -22.31 -6.73 36.12
CA LEU A 32 -21.16 -7.58 35.74
C LEU A 32 -20.03 -7.63 36.78
N GLY A 33 -20.22 -7.06 37.99
CA GLY A 33 -19.29 -7.21 39.12
C GLY A 33 -17.81 -6.89 38.80
N GLY A 34 -17.57 -5.87 37.97
CA GLY A 34 -16.21 -5.46 37.56
C GLY A 34 -15.62 -6.21 36.37
N ARG A 35 -16.32 -7.19 35.79
CA ARG A 35 -15.89 -7.95 34.59
C ARG A 35 -16.52 -7.44 33.29
N LEU A 36 -16.64 -6.12 33.13
CA LEU A 36 -17.16 -5.53 31.89
C LEU A 36 -16.12 -5.68 30.76
N PRO A 37 -16.45 -6.36 29.64
CA PRO A 37 -15.54 -6.41 28.49
C PRO A 37 -15.25 -5.00 27.94
N ALA A 38 -14.05 -4.80 27.39
CA ALA A 38 -13.71 -3.59 26.64
C ALA A 38 -14.72 -3.37 25.49
N ARG A 39 -14.95 -2.11 25.09
CA ARG A 39 -15.96 -1.74 24.06
C ARG A 39 -15.86 -2.57 22.78
N SER A 40 -14.65 -2.75 22.25
CA SER A 40 -14.39 -3.59 21.07
C SER A 40 -14.75 -5.06 21.29
N THR A 41 -14.58 -5.58 22.51
CA THR A 41 -14.95 -6.95 22.88
C THR A 41 -16.46 -7.09 23.07
N LEU A 42 -17.14 -6.08 23.63
CA LEU A 42 -18.60 -6.07 23.69
C LEU A 42 -19.20 -6.07 22.28
N TYR A 43 -18.69 -5.23 21.38
CA TYR A 43 -19.12 -5.17 19.98
C TYR A 43 -18.98 -6.52 19.28
N ARG A 44 -17.83 -7.16 19.43
CA ARG A 44 -17.54 -8.51 18.90
C ARG A 44 -18.48 -9.56 19.46
N LYS A 45 -18.74 -9.55 20.78
CA LYS A 45 -19.66 -10.50 21.44
C LYS A 45 -21.10 -10.30 21.00
N LEU A 46 -21.58 -9.06 20.94
CA LEU A 46 -22.93 -8.74 20.45
C LEU A 46 -23.09 -9.00 18.94
N SER A 47 -22.00 -9.16 18.21
CA SER A 47 -21.98 -9.63 16.81
C SER A 47 -21.90 -11.16 16.68
N GLY A 48 -22.05 -11.89 17.78
CA GLY A 48 -22.14 -13.36 17.83
C GLY A 48 -20.85 -14.10 18.12
N ILE A 49 -19.70 -13.42 18.19
CA ILE A 49 -18.40 -14.06 18.40
C ILE A 49 -18.18 -14.34 19.89
N GLY A 50 -18.19 -15.62 20.26
CA GLY A 50 -17.97 -16.06 21.64
C GLY A 50 -19.12 -15.76 22.61
N LEU A 51 -20.28 -15.34 22.11
CA LEU A 51 -21.46 -15.03 22.91
C LEU A 51 -22.07 -16.27 23.59
N LYS A 52 -21.84 -17.46 23.00
CA LYS A 52 -22.38 -18.73 23.52
C LYS A 52 -21.93 -19.06 24.94
N ASN A 53 -20.80 -18.52 25.40
CA ASN A 53 -20.25 -18.78 26.73
C ASN A 53 -20.50 -17.63 27.71
N GLU A 54 -21.31 -16.64 27.33
CA GLU A 54 -21.40 -15.33 28.01
C GLU A 54 -22.82 -15.06 28.53
N ARG A 55 -23.42 -16.03 29.23
CA ARG A 55 -24.78 -15.96 29.76
C ARG A 55 -25.01 -14.69 30.60
N ARG A 56 -24.10 -14.36 31.52
CA ARG A 56 -24.21 -13.18 32.38
C ARG A 56 -24.22 -11.87 31.59
N LEU A 57 -23.49 -11.82 30.47
CA LEU A 57 -23.48 -10.65 29.60
C LEU A 57 -24.80 -10.50 28.85
N VAL A 58 -25.37 -11.61 28.37
CA VAL A 58 -26.68 -11.62 27.70
C VAL A 58 -27.78 -11.12 28.65
N GLU A 59 -27.82 -11.64 29.87
CA GLU A 59 -28.77 -11.23 30.92
C GLU A 59 -28.61 -9.74 31.27
N ALA A 60 -27.37 -9.27 31.46
CA ALA A 60 -27.10 -7.88 31.77
C ALA A 60 -27.52 -6.93 30.63
N VAL A 61 -27.27 -7.31 29.37
CA VAL A 61 -27.68 -6.50 28.20
C VAL A 61 -29.20 -6.38 28.10
N ILE A 62 -29.95 -7.46 28.36
CA ILE A 62 -31.42 -7.42 28.40
C ILE A 62 -31.88 -6.51 29.53
N GLY A 63 -31.30 -6.65 30.72
CA GLY A 63 -31.65 -5.86 31.90
C GLY A 63 -31.43 -4.36 31.76
N VAL A 64 -30.44 -3.91 30.97
CA VAL A 64 -30.25 -2.47 30.70
C VAL A 64 -31.08 -1.93 29.54
N CYS A 65 -31.54 -2.80 28.64
CA CYS A 65 -32.30 -2.39 27.45
C CYS A 65 -33.82 -2.42 27.67
N VAL A 66 -34.31 -3.06 28.74
CA VAL A 66 -35.75 -3.26 28.97
C VAL A 66 -36.12 -2.80 30.37
N SER A 67 -37.07 -1.88 30.46
CA SER A 67 -37.50 -1.28 31.74
C SER A 67 -38.62 -2.04 32.46
N ASP A 68 -39.32 -2.93 31.76
CA ASP A 68 -40.42 -3.74 32.31
C ASP A 68 -39.90 -5.11 32.79
N GLN A 69 -40.03 -5.38 34.09
CA GLN A 69 -39.51 -6.59 34.72
C GLN A 69 -40.13 -7.88 34.16
N GLN A 70 -41.44 -7.89 33.87
CA GLN A 70 -42.09 -9.07 33.29
C GLN A 70 -41.53 -9.39 31.89
N ARG A 71 -41.19 -8.34 31.14
CA ARG A 71 -40.60 -8.46 29.81
C ARG A 71 -39.12 -8.84 29.87
N VAL A 72 -38.37 -8.36 30.86
CA VAL A 72 -36.99 -8.80 31.14
C VAL A 72 -36.96 -10.30 31.40
N ASP A 73 -37.86 -10.80 32.24
CA ASP A 73 -37.91 -12.21 32.62
C ASP A 73 -38.23 -13.09 31.38
N ALA A 74 -39.23 -12.71 30.59
CA ALA A 74 -39.60 -13.43 29.36
C ALA A 74 -38.49 -13.46 28.30
N LEU A 75 -37.82 -12.32 28.07
CA LEU A 75 -36.71 -12.23 27.11
C LEU A 75 -35.47 -12.97 27.60
N THR A 76 -35.24 -12.98 28.91
CA THR A 76 -34.14 -13.74 29.53
C THR A 76 -34.37 -15.24 29.38
N GLU A 77 -35.59 -15.72 29.63
CA GLU A 77 -35.97 -17.12 29.42
C GLU A 77 -35.78 -17.53 27.94
N GLN A 78 -36.24 -16.69 27.00
CA GLN A 78 -36.04 -16.90 25.57
C GLN A 78 -34.55 -16.95 25.19
N ALA A 79 -33.73 -16.05 25.75
CA ALA A 79 -32.29 -16.01 25.49
C ALA A 79 -31.56 -17.24 26.05
N VAL A 80 -31.94 -17.72 27.24
CA VAL A 80 -31.41 -18.94 27.86
C VAL A 80 -31.76 -20.17 27.03
N ALA A 81 -33.00 -20.29 26.54
CA ALA A 81 -33.40 -21.38 25.65
C ALA A 81 -32.57 -21.40 24.34
N LEU A 82 -32.30 -20.23 23.76
CA LEU A 82 -31.45 -20.10 22.57
C LEU A 82 -29.98 -20.44 22.84
N LEU A 83 -29.47 -20.17 24.04
CA LEU A 83 -28.14 -20.59 24.48
C LEU A 83 -28.05 -22.11 24.65
N GLN A 84 -29.05 -22.74 25.28
CA GLN A 84 -29.13 -24.19 25.44
C GLN A 84 -29.22 -24.92 24.10
N GLN A 85 -30.04 -24.42 23.17
CA GLN A 85 -30.10 -24.93 21.78
C GLN A 85 -28.79 -24.76 21.01
N ALA A 86 -27.99 -23.74 21.35
CA ALA A 86 -26.68 -23.53 20.75
C ALA A 86 -25.61 -24.46 21.35
N TRP A 87 -25.79 -24.91 22.60
CA TRP A 87 -24.91 -25.88 23.25
C TRP A 87 -25.23 -27.33 22.85
N SER A 88 -26.50 -27.67 22.62
CA SER A 88 -26.91 -29.02 22.23
C SER A 88 -26.61 -29.41 20.78
N LYS A 89 -26.11 -28.48 19.95
CA LYS A 89 -25.74 -28.71 18.53
C LYS A 89 -24.26 -29.06 18.30
N ASP A 90 -23.42 -29.03 19.34
CA ASP A 90 -22.03 -29.51 19.29
C ASP A 90 -21.97 -30.94 19.87
N PRO A 91 -21.37 -31.95 19.20
CA PRO A 91 -21.13 -33.26 19.82
C PRO A 91 -20.07 -33.13 20.94
N GLU A 92 -20.26 -33.85 22.05
CA GLU A 92 -19.46 -33.74 23.28
C GLU A 92 -17.94 -33.70 23.05
N PRO A 93 -17.20 -32.83 23.79
CA PRO A 93 -15.76 -32.91 23.85
C PRO A 93 -15.31 -33.96 24.87
N VAL A 94 -14.38 -34.82 24.43
CA VAL A 94 -13.62 -35.72 25.31
C VAL A 94 -12.79 -34.90 26.31
N SER A 95 -12.94 -35.17 27.60
CA SER A 95 -12.18 -34.55 28.69
C SER A 95 -10.67 -34.81 28.57
N PRO A 96 -9.80 -33.80 28.73
CA PRO A 96 -8.36 -34.02 28.86
C PRO A 96 -8.03 -34.58 30.25
N ARG A 97 -7.21 -35.63 30.26
CA ARG A 97 -6.61 -36.20 31.46
C ARG A 97 -5.68 -35.17 32.11
N HIS A 98 -5.75 -35.08 33.43
CA HIS A 98 -4.85 -34.27 34.26
C HIS A 98 -3.40 -34.73 34.10
N GLY A 99 -2.55 -33.84 33.58
CA GLY A 99 -1.09 -33.93 33.65
C GLY A 99 -0.57 -32.79 34.54
N SER A 100 0.28 -33.14 35.49
CA SER A 100 0.79 -32.32 36.59
C SER A 100 1.39 -30.98 36.19
N ALA A 101 1.11 -29.97 37.02
CA ALA A 101 1.80 -28.69 37.05
C ALA A 101 3.31 -28.89 37.20
N VAL A 102 4.08 -28.20 36.36
CA VAL A 102 5.45 -27.80 36.63
C VAL A 102 5.42 -26.27 36.70
N ASP A 103 5.71 -25.75 37.88
CA ASP A 103 5.77 -24.33 38.18
C ASP A 103 6.95 -23.68 37.44
N ASP A 104 6.66 -22.78 36.51
CA ASP A 104 7.59 -21.74 36.05
C ASP A 104 6.95 -20.36 36.35
N HIS A 105 6.91 -20.05 37.64
CA HIS A 105 6.34 -18.81 38.16
C HIS A 105 7.40 -17.70 38.21
N GLY A 106 7.48 -16.91 37.14
CA GLY A 106 8.18 -15.62 37.17
C GLY A 106 8.09 -14.81 35.88
N SER A 107 8.37 -15.42 34.73
CA SER A 107 8.61 -14.67 33.48
C SER A 107 7.33 -14.19 32.78
N MET A 108 6.29 -15.02 32.74
CA MET A 108 5.11 -14.75 31.90
C MET A 108 4.21 -13.60 32.39
N PRO A 109 3.89 -13.46 33.69
CA PRO A 109 3.13 -12.33 34.19
C PRO A 109 3.87 -11.00 34.00
N GLU A 110 5.20 -11.02 34.10
CA GLU A 110 6.07 -9.85 33.93
C GLU A 110 6.19 -9.46 32.45
N LEU A 111 6.33 -10.43 31.54
CA LEU A 111 6.24 -10.22 30.09
C LEU A 111 4.87 -9.66 29.67
N ILE A 112 3.77 -10.18 30.21
CA ILE A 112 2.42 -9.66 29.94
C ILE A 112 2.28 -8.22 30.45
N ARG A 113 2.88 -7.89 31.60
CA ARG A 113 2.90 -6.53 32.16
C ARG A 113 3.69 -5.58 31.26
N VAL A 114 4.91 -5.95 30.90
CA VAL A 114 5.78 -5.14 30.02
C VAL A 114 5.12 -4.96 28.64
N GLN A 115 4.49 -6.00 28.08
CA GLN A 115 3.78 -5.92 26.81
C GLN A 115 2.59 -4.95 26.87
N ARG A 116 1.82 -4.94 27.96
CA ARG A 116 0.72 -3.97 28.15
C ARG A 116 1.26 -2.54 28.27
N GLU A 117 2.34 -2.35 29.03
CA GLU A 117 2.99 -1.05 29.16
C GLU A 117 3.52 -0.53 27.81
N LEU A 118 4.05 -1.43 26.97
CA LEU A 118 4.53 -1.11 25.63
C LEU A 118 3.39 -0.71 24.68
N ILE A 119 2.23 -1.37 24.77
CA ILE A 119 1.02 -0.98 24.02
C ILE A 119 0.53 0.40 24.46
N ASP A 120 0.51 0.68 25.77
CA ASP A 120 0.09 1.98 26.30
C ASP A 120 1.05 3.10 25.91
N LEU A 121 2.37 2.84 25.92
CA LEU A 121 3.38 3.80 25.45
C LEU A 121 3.24 4.10 23.96
N HIS A 122 2.99 3.08 23.12
CA HIS A 122 2.72 3.28 21.70
C HIS A 122 1.46 4.12 21.45
N ALA A 123 0.39 3.87 22.20
CA ALA A 123 -0.83 4.68 22.10
C ALA A 123 -0.57 6.15 22.49
N ARG A 124 0.18 6.39 23.57
CA ARG A 124 0.57 7.75 24.00
C ARG A 124 1.47 8.45 22.98
N LEU A 125 2.40 7.72 22.35
CA LEU A 125 3.26 8.26 21.30
C LEU A 125 2.44 8.68 20.08
N ALA A 126 1.50 7.84 19.64
CA ALA A 126 0.62 8.14 18.52
C ALA A 126 -0.19 9.43 18.78
N THR A 127 -0.77 9.56 19.97
CA THR A 127 -1.52 10.77 20.37
C THR A 127 -0.61 12.00 20.41
N ALA A 128 0.59 11.90 20.97
CA ALA A 128 1.54 13.02 21.05
C ALA A 128 2.02 13.48 19.67
N VAL A 129 2.29 12.55 18.75
CA VAL A 129 2.67 12.86 17.37
C VAL A 129 1.53 13.52 16.60
N GLN A 130 0.29 13.05 16.81
CA GLN A 130 -0.88 13.65 16.19
C GLN A 130 -1.11 15.09 16.71
N ALA A 131 -1.03 15.30 18.02
CA ALA A 131 -1.14 16.64 18.62
C ALA A 131 -0.04 17.59 18.10
N ALA A 132 1.19 17.11 17.95
CA ALA A 132 2.28 17.91 17.39
C ALA A 132 2.03 18.29 15.91
N ALA A 133 1.47 17.37 15.12
CA ALA A 133 1.13 17.63 13.72
C ALA A 133 -0.04 18.62 13.58
N GLU A 134 -1.03 18.56 14.47
CA GLU A 134 -2.15 19.52 14.52
C GLU A 134 -1.65 20.92 14.91
N ALA A 135 -0.79 21.02 15.94
CA ALA A 135 -0.16 22.27 16.34
C ALA A 135 0.71 22.87 15.21
N GLU A 136 1.39 22.04 14.42
CA GLU A 136 2.18 22.50 13.27
C GLU A 136 1.32 23.09 12.15
N ARG A 137 0.17 22.47 11.86
CA ARG A 137 -0.81 23.00 10.89
C ARG A 137 -1.36 24.35 11.34
N GLU A 138 -1.70 24.48 12.63
CA GLU A 138 -2.26 25.71 13.18
C GLU A 138 -1.22 26.84 13.20
N ALA A 139 0.03 26.53 13.55
CA ALA A 139 1.13 27.47 13.46
C ALA A 139 1.41 27.89 12.00
N ALA A 140 1.24 26.99 11.01
CA ALA A 140 1.38 27.33 9.59
C ALA A 140 0.27 28.27 9.10
N ARG A 141 -0.98 28.03 9.50
CA ARG A 141 -2.12 28.93 9.22
C ARG A 141 -1.90 30.31 9.82
N SER A 142 -1.48 30.36 11.09
CA SER A 142 -1.19 31.60 11.80
C SER A 142 -0.05 32.39 11.15
N ARG A 143 1.03 31.72 10.71
CA ARG A 143 2.12 32.36 9.94
C ARG A 143 1.63 32.93 8.60
N ALA A 144 0.77 32.21 7.89
CA ALA A 144 0.21 32.67 6.62
C ALA A 144 -0.66 33.93 6.82
N LEU A 145 -1.48 33.96 7.87
CA LEU A 145 -2.30 35.13 8.23
C LEU A 145 -1.45 36.34 8.62
N VAL A 146 -0.43 36.16 9.47
CA VAL A 146 0.51 37.24 9.83
C VAL A 146 1.23 37.78 8.60
N THR A 147 1.68 36.90 7.69
CA THR A 147 2.35 37.32 6.44
C THR A 147 1.39 38.12 5.55
N THR A 148 0.14 37.66 5.42
CA THR A 148 -0.88 38.34 4.61
C THR A 148 -1.20 39.73 5.15
N LEU A 149 -1.34 39.88 6.47
CA LEU A 149 -1.59 41.17 7.12
C LEU A 149 -0.40 42.13 7.01
N LEU A 150 0.85 41.63 7.11
CA LEU A 150 2.05 42.45 6.89
C LEU A 150 2.15 42.93 5.44
N VAL A 151 1.80 42.09 4.47
CA VAL A 151 1.78 42.47 3.05
C VAL A 151 0.67 43.50 2.77
N LEU A 152 -0.53 43.31 3.29
CA LEU A 152 -1.63 44.27 3.14
C LEU A 152 -1.32 45.63 3.79
N GLY A 153 -0.76 45.63 5.01
CA GLY A 153 -0.34 46.86 5.69
C GLY A 153 0.79 47.61 4.96
N ALA A 154 1.73 46.89 4.33
CA ALA A 154 2.78 47.49 3.50
C ALA A 154 2.23 48.10 2.18
N VAL A 155 1.18 47.51 1.62
CA VAL A 155 0.48 48.04 0.44
C VAL A 155 -0.33 49.30 0.79
N GLU A 156 -0.96 49.37 1.96
CA GLU A 156 -1.66 50.58 2.43
C GLU A 156 -0.69 51.74 2.74
N ALA A 157 0.46 51.45 3.35
CA ALA A 157 1.49 52.45 3.66
C ALA A 157 2.15 53.06 2.41
N THR A 158 2.18 52.32 1.29
CA THR A 158 2.71 52.81 0.01
C THR A 158 1.67 53.57 -0.82
N ALA A 159 0.38 53.38 -0.54
CA ALA A 159 -0.73 54.12 -1.18
C ALA A 159 -1.03 55.48 -0.51
N ALA A 160 -0.66 55.67 0.76
CA ALA A 160 -0.88 56.90 1.53
C ALA A 160 0.15 58.01 1.21
N GLY A 161 0.19 58.45 -0.05
CA GLY A 161 0.91 59.65 -0.51
C GLY A 161 0.04 60.92 -0.60
N GLY A 162 -1.16 60.93 0.00
CA GLY A 162 -2.08 62.07 -0.05
C GLY A 162 -3.02 62.10 1.16
N THR A 163 -3.00 63.24 1.84
CA THR A 163 -3.93 63.84 2.83
C THR A 163 -4.85 62.91 3.67
N PRO A 164 -4.83 62.99 5.01
CA PRO A 164 -5.56 62.04 5.87
C PRO A 164 -7.08 62.34 5.93
N PRO A 165 -7.95 61.31 5.85
CA PRO A 165 -9.36 61.40 6.22
C PRO A 165 -9.57 61.24 7.75
N PRO A 166 -10.73 61.64 8.30
CA PRO A 166 -10.97 61.69 9.75
C PRO A 166 -11.06 60.30 10.41
N PRO A 167 -10.84 60.19 11.74
CA PRO A 167 -10.64 58.92 12.42
C PRO A 167 -11.97 58.16 12.59
N VAL A 168 -12.06 56.99 11.97
CA VAL A 168 -13.02 55.94 12.33
C VAL A 168 -12.35 55.05 13.38
N PRO A 169 -13.05 54.57 14.44
CA PRO A 169 -12.43 53.70 15.44
C PRO A 169 -12.34 52.27 14.89
N SER A 170 -11.36 52.03 14.02
CA SER A 170 -10.86 50.68 13.74
C SER A 170 -9.76 50.37 14.75
N THR A 171 -9.84 49.22 15.41
CA THR A 171 -8.76 48.66 16.23
C THR A 171 -7.44 48.81 15.48
N PRO A 172 -6.40 49.43 16.06
CA PRO A 172 -5.17 49.68 15.31
C PRO A 172 -4.60 48.34 14.83
N PRO A 173 -4.17 48.22 13.56
CA PRO A 173 -3.63 46.98 13.00
C PRO A 173 -2.51 46.37 13.87
N ASP A 174 -1.80 47.20 14.63
CA ASP A 174 -0.76 46.78 15.58
C ASP A 174 -1.28 45.91 16.73
N ALA A 175 -2.51 46.12 17.21
CA ALA A 175 -3.09 45.35 18.31
C ALA A 175 -3.46 43.93 17.87
N GLU A 176 -4.03 43.79 16.66
CA GLU A 176 -4.39 42.48 16.09
C GLU A 176 -3.14 41.69 15.67
N LEU A 177 -2.13 42.40 15.14
CA LEU A 177 -0.86 41.79 14.76
C LEU A 177 -0.04 41.35 15.98
N SER A 178 -0.17 42.05 17.11
CA SER A 178 0.39 41.62 18.41
C SER A 178 -0.32 40.36 18.94
N ARG A 179 -1.66 40.31 18.91
CA ARG A 179 -2.43 39.11 19.31
C ARG A 179 -2.06 37.88 18.49
N LEU A 180 -1.90 38.02 17.18
CA LEU A 180 -1.51 36.91 16.30
C LEU A 180 -0.07 36.44 16.54
N ARG A 181 0.84 37.35 16.92
CA ARG A 181 2.21 36.99 17.33
C ARG A 181 2.22 36.21 18.64
N ASP A 182 1.40 36.62 19.61
CA ASP A 182 1.26 35.92 20.89
C ASP A 182 0.66 34.51 20.70
N LEU A 183 -0.35 34.39 19.84
CA LEU A 183 -0.95 33.08 19.47
C LEU A 183 0.05 32.18 18.74
N LEU A 184 0.90 32.74 17.87
CA LEU A 184 1.96 31.97 17.21
C LEU A 184 3.03 31.50 18.21
N ALA A 185 3.33 32.30 19.22
CA ALA A 185 4.26 31.94 20.28
C ALA A 185 3.70 30.82 21.18
N SER A 186 2.42 30.89 21.56
CA SER A 186 1.77 29.85 22.37
C SER A 186 1.65 28.52 21.62
N THR A 187 1.21 28.53 20.36
CA THR A 187 1.11 27.31 19.53
C THR A 187 2.47 26.67 19.26
N LYS A 188 3.54 27.47 19.13
CA LYS A 188 4.91 26.96 19.04
C LYS A 188 5.37 26.30 20.35
N ALA A 189 5.01 26.86 21.50
CA ALA A 189 5.31 26.27 22.80
C ALA A 189 4.60 24.92 22.99
N GLU A 190 3.31 24.83 22.64
CA GLU A 190 2.52 23.59 22.67
C GLU A 190 3.12 22.50 21.75
N ARG A 191 3.56 22.89 20.54
CA ARG A 191 4.28 22.00 19.63
C ARG A 191 5.56 21.46 20.27
N ASP A 192 6.36 22.34 20.85
CA ASP A 192 7.65 21.97 21.42
C ASP A 192 7.46 21.04 22.64
N GLU A 193 6.42 21.25 23.45
CA GLU A 193 6.01 20.36 24.55
C GLU A 193 5.54 18.98 24.06
N ALA A 194 4.69 18.93 23.02
CA ALA A 194 4.24 17.69 22.42
C ALA A 194 5.40 16.88 21.81
N GLN A 195 6.36 17.56 21.16
CA GLN A 195 7.58 16.94 20.63
C GLN A 195 8.49 16.42 21.74
N GLN A 196 8.63 17.15 22.85
CA GLN A 196 9.39 16.69 24.02
C GLN A 196 8.76 15.44 24.65
N THR A 197 7.43 15.42 24.76
CA THR A 197 6.66 14.27 25.25
C THR A 197 6.86 13.04 24.35
N ALA A 198 6.76 13.20 23.04
CA ALA A 198 7.01 12.13 22.07
C ALA A 198 8.43 11.54 22.21
N ARG A 199 9.45 12.40 22.33
CA ARG A 199 10.85 11.98 22.54
C ARG A 199 11.04 11.25 23.88
N ALA A 200 10.35 11.67 24.93
CA ALA A 200 10.39 11.00 26.23
C ALA A 200 9.76 9.60 26.17
N VAL A 201 8.63 9.45 25.48
CA VAL A 201 7.96 8.16 25.28
C VAL A 201 8.80 7.21 24.42
N GLN A 202 9.41 7.71 23.34
CA GLN A 202 10.32 6.92 22.50
C GLN A 202 11.54 6.39 23.28
N ARG A 203 12.11 7.20 24.18
CA ARG A 203 13.22 6.74 25.05
C ARG A 203 12.78 5.61 25.98
N ARG A 204 11.61 5.72 26.60
CA ARG A 204 11.05 4.64 27.45
C ARG A 204 10.74 3.37 26.66
N LEU A 205 10.28 3.51 25.41
CA LEU A 205 10.05 2.37 24.53
C LEU A 205 11.36 1.60 24.29
N ALA A 206 12.43 2.33 23.95
CA ALA A 206 13.75 1.74 23.72
C ALA A 206 14.35 1.09 24.99
N GLU A 207 14.05 1.62 26.17
CA GLU A 207 14.43 1.00 27.46
C GLU A 207 13.66 -0.30 27.72
N ALA A 208 12.35 -0.32 27.45
CA ALA A 208 11.52 -1.52 27.59
C ALA A 208 11.90 -2.62 26.59
N GLU A 209 12.23 -2.26 25.35
CA GLU A 209 12.70 -3.21 24.34
C GLU A 209 14.04 -3.85 24.71
N LYS A 210 14.96 -3.08 25.31
CA LYS A 210 16.24 -3.62 25.84
C LYS A 210 16.01 -4.61 26.98
N LEU A 211 15.05 -4.35 27.86
CA LEU A 211 14.66 -5.27 28.94
C LEU A 211 14.03 -6.56 28.40
N ILE A 212 13.21 -6.50 27.34
CA ILE A 212 12.65 -7.70 26.71
C ILE A 212 13.77 -8.53 26.06
N ALA A 213 14.71 -7.87 25.37
CA ALA A 213 15.83 -8.54 24.71
C ALA A 213 16.75 -9.26 25.73
N SER A 214 16.95 -8.72 26.93
CA SER A 214 17.76 -9.37 27.97
C SER A 214 17.10 -10.62 28.58
N HIS A 215 15.77 -10.71 28.55
CA HIS A 215 15.04 -11.88 29.06
C HIS A 215 14.93 -13.01 28.01
N ALA A 216 15.05 -12.70 26.72
CA ALA A 216 15.02 -13.70 25.65
C ALA A 216 16.32 -14.51 25.50
N GLY A 217 17.44 -14.05 26.07
CA GLY A 217 18.77 -14.68 25.94
C GLY A 217 19.09 -15.77 26.96
N GLY A 218 18.19 -16.13 27.87
CA GLY A 218 18.48 -17.01 29.02
C GLY A 218 18.08 -18.49 28.89
N SER A 219 17.53 -18.94 27.76
CA SER A 219 16.97 -20.29 27.61
C SER A 219 17.62 -21.09 26.47
N ALA A 220 18.94 -21.11 26.42
CA ALA A 220 19.69 -21.98 25.52
C ALA A 220 20.83 -22.65 26.28
N ASP A 221 20.48 -23.63 27.11
CA ASP A 221 21.43 -24.68 27.51
C ASP A 221 20.69 -25.99 27.78
N SER A 222 21.26 -27.07 27.24
CA SER A 222 20.88 -28.48 27.39
C SER A 222 19.70 -28.97 26.54
N LEU A 223 20.01 -29.59 25.40
CA LEU A 223 19.61 -30.97 25.11
C LEU A 223 20.43 -31.50 23.93
N ASP A 224 21.38 -32.35 24.29
CA ASP A 224 22.23 -33.16 23.44
C ASP A 224 21.43 -34.37 22.94
N LEU A 225 21.05 -34.42 21.66
CA LEU A 225 20.52 -35.61 21.01
C LEU A 225 20.96 -35.67 19.54
N ALA A 226 21.58 -36.81 19.21
CA ALA A 226 22.28 -37.13 17.99
C ALA A 226 21.46 -37.03 16.68
N ALA A 227 22.17 -36.76 15.59
CA ALA A 227 21.66 -36.75 14.21
C ALA A 227 21.08 -38.11 13.77
N PRO A 228 20.07 -38.08 12.88
CA PRO A 228 20.28 -38.75 11.58
C PRO A 228 19.73 -38.01 10.35
N ASP A 229 20.53 -38.09 9.27
CA ASP A 229 20.31 -38.15 7.81
C ASP A 229 19.20 -37.34 7.07
N PRO A 230 19.50 -36.76 5.88
CA PRO A 230 18.59 -35.90 5.13
C PRO A 230 17.81 -36.71 4.08
N ALA A 231 16.53 -37.01 4.37
CA ALA A 231 15.61 -37.48 3.34
C ALA A 231 14.17 -37.01 3.65
N GLY A 232 13.58 -36.28 2.70
CA GLY A 232 12.13 -36.11 2.60
C GLY A 232 11.61 -34.70 2.88
N LEU A 233 11.86 -33.75 1.96
CA LEU A 233 10.97 -32.60 1.81
C LEU A 233 9.62 -33.11 1.29
N ARG A 234 8.60 -33.09 2.16
CA ARG A 234 7.20 -33.32 1.78
C ARG A 234 6.66 -32.07 1.09
N GLU A 235 6.59 -32.14 -0.24
CA GLU A 235 5.78 -31.25 -1.08
C GLU A 235 4.29 -31.41 -0.76
N TRP A 236 3.57 -30.30 -0.70
CA TRP A 236 2.10 -30.29 -0.70
C TRP A 236 1.59 -30.06 -2.14
N PRO A 237 0.55 -30.77 -2.60
CA PRO A 237 0.25 -30.86 -4.03
C PRO A 237 -0.59 -29.67 -4.52
N THR A 238 -0.14 -29.03 -5.59
CA THR A 238 -0.99 -28.21 -6.45
C THR A 238 -1.50 -29.07 -7.59
N THR A 239 -2.80 -29.38 -7.58
CA THR A 239 -3.47 -29.98 -8.74
C THR A 239 -4.55 -29.02 -9.24
N ARG A 240 -4.35 -28.50 -10.45
CA ARG A 240 -5.39 -28.41 -11.47
C ARG A 240 -4.76 -28.13 -12.84
N THR A 241 -4.66 -29.18 -13.65
CA THR A 241 -4.40 -29.11 -15.09
C THR A 241 -5.57 -29.78 -15.78
N ASP A 242 -6.26 -29.03 -16.65
CA ASP A 242 -7.14 -29.61 -17.67
C ASP A 242 -6.42 -29.55 -19.03
N PRO A 243 -6.71 -30.49 -19.96
CA PRO A 243 -5.79 -30.88 -21.02
C PRO A 243 -6.01 -30.09 -22.32
N VAL A 244 -4.91 -29.77 -23.01
CA VAL A 244 -4.94 -29.32 -24.42
C VAL A 244 -4.58 -30.50 -25.29
N ASP A 245 -5.55 -30.89 -26.10
CA ASP A 245 -5.46 -31.94 -27.11
C ASP A 245 -4.54 -31.48 -28.25
N ARG A 246 -3.48 -32.25 -28.52
CA ARG A 246 -2.61 -32.11 -29.69
C ARG A 246 -2.91 -33.27 -30.62
N THR A 247 -3.43 -32.97 -31.80
CA THR A 247 -3.24 -33.84 -32.97
C THR A 247 -2.26 -33.16 -33.92
N ALA A 248 -1.15 -33.86 -34.13
CA ALA A 248 -0.12 -33.51 -35.10
C ALA A 248 -0.37 -34.26 -36.42
N ARG A 249 -0.04 -33.60 -37.53
CA ARG A 249 0.52 -34.13 -38.79
C ARG A 249 0.45 -33.00 -39.84
N ALA A 250 1.26 -32.91 -40.87
CA ALA A 250 2.61 -33.33 -41.21
C ALA A 250 2.86 -32.68 -42.60
N ASP A 251 4.08 -32.22 -42.82
CA ASP A 251 4.73 -31.86 -44.08
C ASP A 251 4.02 -32.19 -45.41
N ALA A 252 3.94 -31.19 -46.29
CA ALA A 252 4.17 -31.39 -47.72
C ALA A 252 4.60 -30.07 -48.40
N ALA A 253 5.65 -30.20 -49.19
CA ALA A 253 6.37 -29.13 -49.87
C ALA A 253 5.65 -28.58 -51.11
N SER A 254 6.19 -27.44 -51.52
CA SER A 254 5.98 -26.63 -52.72
C SER A 254 5.98 -27.39 -54.05
N GLN A 255 5.12 -26.94 -54.98
CA GLN A 255 5.41 -26.85 -56.42
C GLN A 255 4.43 -25.88 -57.10
N GLY A 256 4.97 -24.95 -57.89
CA GLY A 256 4.21 -23.96 -58.65
C GLY A 256 3.74 -24.46 -60.01
N ALA A 257 2.73 -23.79 -60.57
CA ALA A 257 2.46 -23.74 -62.00
C ALA A 257 1.62 -22.51 -62.34
N ALA A 258 1.91 -21.93 -63.50
CA ALA A 258 1.50 -20.63 -63.96
C ALA A 258 0.18 -20.62 -64.77
N ARG A 259 -0.34 -19.40 -64.97
CA ARG A 259 -1.23 -18.92 -66.06
C ARG A 259 -2.64 -19.48 -66.15
N ALA A 260 -3.64 -18.60 -66.05
CA ALA A 260 -4.31 -18.02 -67.23
C ALA A 260 -5.47 -17.09 -66.80
N VAL A 261 -5.56 -15.92 -67.43
CA VAL A 261 -6.73 -15.06 -67.42
C VAL A 261 -7.72 -15.59 -68.45
N PRO A 262 -9.03 -15.64 -68.15
CA PRO A 262 -10.02 -15.29 -69.15
C PRO A 262 -10.91 -14.15 -68.66
N ASN A 263 -10.93 -13.13 -69.50
CA ASN A 263 -11.85 -12.01 -69.49
C ASN A 263 -13.24 -12.53 -69.85
N THR A 264 -14.23 -12.44 -68.96
CA THR A 264 -15.64 -12.59 -69.35
C THR A 264 -16.50 -11.61 -68.56
N VAL A 265 -17.14 -10.71 -69.31
CA VAL A 265 -18.12 -9.74 -68.85
C VAL A 265 -19.37 -10.49 -68.37
N ALA A 266 -19.76 -10.29 -67.09
CA ALA A 266 -21.05 -10.70 -66.57
C ALA A 266 -21.57 -9.64 -65.57
N ALA A 267 -22.88 -9.36 -65.72
CA ALA A 267 -23.78 -8.42 -65.06
C ALA A 267 -23.37 -7.76 -63.71
N PRO A 268 -23.80 -6.50 -63.45
CA PRO A 268 -23.55 -5.84 -62.18
C PRO A 268 -24.13 -6.69 -61.03
N PRO A 269 -23.36 -7.00 -59.97
CA PRO A 269 -23.90 -7.68 -58.82
C PRO A 269 -24.95 -6.76 -58.18
N LYS A 270 -26.12 -7.31 -57.92
CA LYS A 270 -27.10 -6.68 -57.03
C LYS A 270 -26.38 -6.29 -55.74
N TRP A 271 -26.52 -5.02 -55.35
CA TRP A 271 -26.09 -4.53 -54.05
C TRP A 271 -26.85 -5.30 -52.97
N VAL A 272 -26.28 -6.42 -52.52
CA VAL A 272 -26.60 -6.95 -51.20
C VAL A 272 -25.89 -6.01 -50.25
N ALA A 273 -26.66 -5.24 -49.48
CA ALA A 273 -26.14 -4.48 -48.37
C ALA A 273 -25.38 -5.45 -47.45
N GLN A 274 -24.07 -5.56 -47.62
CA GLN A 274 -23.20 -6.17 -46.64
C GLN A 274 -23.32 -5.29 -45.40
N GLN A 275 -24.19 -5.73 -44.48
CA GLN A 275 -24.16 -5.27 -43.11
C GLN A 275 -22.74 -5.54 -42.61
N TRP A 276 -21.95 -4.49 -42.49
CA TRP A 276 -20.69 -4.58 -41.78
C TRP A 276 -21.04 -5.00 -40.34
N GLU A 277 -20.72 -6.23 -39.97
CA GLU A 277 -20.87 -6.64 -38.58
C GLU A 277 -19.83 -5.87 -37.78
N VAL A 278 -20.31 -4.91 -36.98
CA VAL A 278 -19.51 -4.17 -36.01
C VAL A 278 -18.70 -5.16 -35.19
N SER A 279 -17.39 -4.99 -35.03
CA SER A 279 -16.61 -5.87 -34.17
C SER A 279 -17.06 -5.77 -32.70
N PRO A 280 -16.85 -6.81 -31.87
CA PRO A 280 -17.16 -6.72 -30.44
C PRO A 280 -16.50 -5.53 -29.74
N SER A 281 -15.27 -5.17 -30.11
CA SER A 281 -14.53 -4.01 -29.59
C SER A 281 -15.16 -2.68 -30.01
N GLU A 282 -15.58 -2.54 -31.27
CA GLU A 282 -16.26 -1.33 -31.74
C GLU A 282 -17.65 -1.15 -31.10
N ARG A 283 -18.37 -2.25 -30.85
CA ARG A 283 -19.61 -2.20 -30.06
C ARG A 283 -19.34 -1.70 -28.65
N GLN A 284 -18.33 -2.24 -27.98
CA GLN A 284 -17.95 -1.84 -26.62
C GLN A 284 -17.53 -0.37 -26.55
N ALA A 285 -16.69 0.11 -27.48
CA ALA A 285 -16.28 1.51 -27.54
C ALA A 285 -17.48 2.45 -27.76
N ARG A 286 -18.43 2.04 -28.61
CA ARG A 286 -19.66 2.81 -28.86
C ARG A 286 -20.58 2.85 -27.64
N ASP A 287 -20.67 1.76 -26.90
CA ASP A 287 -21.48 1.69 -25.68
C ASP A 287 -20.86 2.53 -24.55
N GLN A 288 -19.54 2.50 -24.40
CA GLN A 288 -18.81 3.38 -23.48
C GLN A 288 -18.99 4.86 -23.84
N PHE A 289 -18.87 5.22 -25.12
CA PHE A 289 -19.11 6.59 -25.57
C PHE A 289 -20.55 7.05 -25.28
N ARG A 290 -21.55 6.18 -25.49
CA ARG A 290 -22.95 6.45 -25.14
C ARG A 290 -23.16 6.59 -23.62
N ALA A 291 -22.45 5.83 -22.81
CA ALA A 291 -22.51 5.95 -21.36
C ALA A 291 -22.00 7.31 -20.90
N LEU A 292 -20.86 7.77 -21.44
CA LEU A 292 -20.29 9.10 -21.16
C LEU A 292 -21.25 10.23 -21.54
N GLN A 293 -21.97 10.12 -22.67
CA GLN A 293 -22.96 11.12 -23.07
C GLN A 293 -24.16 11.22 -22.13
N LYS A 294 -24.50 10.12 -21.44
CA LYS A 294 -25.65 10.04 -20.54
C LYS A 294 -25.32 10.34 -19.09
N ASP A 295 -24.04 10.25 -18.72
CA ASP A 295 -23.54 10.40 -17.37
C ASP A 295 -22.50 11.52 -17.31
N SER A 296 -22.99 12.75 -17.17
CA SER A 296 -22.14 13.95 -17.14
C SER A 296 -21.13 13.90 -15.99
N ALA A 297 -21.53 13.39 -14.82
CA ALA A 297 -20.65 13.27 -13.66
C ALA A 297 -19.47 12.31 -13.95
N LEU A 298 -19.74 11.16 -14.58
CA LEU A 298 -18.68 10.23 -14.99
C LEU A 298 -17.74 10.89 -16.01
N ALA A 299 -18.28 11.60 -17.01
CA ALA A 299 -17.48 12.28 -18.02
C ALA A 299 -16.61 13.42 -17.43
N GLU A 300 -17.15 14.21 -16.51
CA GLU A 300 -16.45 15.32 -15.83
C GLU A 300 -15.31 14.80 -14.94
N VAL A 301 -15.55 13.75 -14.15
CA VAL A 301 -14.50 13.12 -13.34
C VAL A 301 -13.42 12.49 -14.21
N LEU A 302 -13.79 11.80 -15.30
CA LEU A 302 -12.83 11.23 -16.24
C LEU A 302 -11.91 12.30 -16.83
N ALA A 303 -12.50 13.41 -17.31
CA ALA A 303 -11.77 14.52 -17.89
C ALA A 303 -10.83 15.18 -16.88
N GLU A 304 -11.29 15.39 -15.63
CA GLU A 304 -10.49 15.99 -14.57
C GLU A 304 -9.31 15.10 -14.17
N MET A 305 -9.52 13.79 -14.03
CA MET A 305 -8.43 12.85 -13.72
C MET A 305 -7.38 12.79 -14.83
N LEU A 306 -7.80 12.79 -16.10
CA LEU A 306 -6.89 12.88 -17.25
C LEU A 306 -6.13 14.21 -17.27
N ARG A 307 -6.78 15.33 -16.92
CA ARG A 307 -6.15 16.64 -16.83
C ARG A 307 -5.09 16.68 -15.71
N LEU A 308 -5.36 16.04 -14.57
CA LEU A 308 -4.47 15.98 -13.42
C LEU A 308 -3.25 15.07 -13.65
N ASP A 309 -3.39 14.00 -14.42
CA ASP A 309 -2.28 13.08 -14.73
C ASP A 309 -2.31 12.57 -16.17
N PRO A 310 -1.98 13.42 -17.17
CA PRO A 310 -2.12 13.06 -18.59
C PRO A 310 -1.30 11.83 -19.01
N ALA A 311 -0.16 11.60 -18.35
CA ALA A 311 0.76 10.51 -18.67
C ALA A 311 0.79 9.38 -17.62
N GLY A 312 -0.03 9.46 -16.57
CA GLY A 312 -0.06 8.46 -15.49
C GLY A 312 1.15 8.51 -14.54
N SER A 313 2.08 9.44 -14.76
CA SER A 313 3.35 9.54 -14.02
C SER A 313 3.17 9.78 -12.52
N ARG A 314 2.15 10.57 -12.14
CA ARG A 314 1.87 10.91 -10.74
C ARG A 314 1.22 9.75 -10.03
N MET A 315 0.25 9.10 -10.66
CA MET A 315 -0.39 7.90 -10.11
C MET A 315 0.60 6.74 -10.00
N ARG A 316 1.51 6.58 -10.97
CA ARG A 316 2.62 5.64 -10.87
C ARG A 316 3.49 5.92 -9.63
N SER A 317 3.80 7.18 -9.35
CA SER A 317 4.54 7.59 -8.15
C SER A 317 3.77 7.34 -6.86
N VAL A 318 2.44 7.50 -6.87
CA VAL A 318 1.56 7.18 -5.74
C VAL A 318 1.64 5.69 -5.39
N ILE A 319 1.52 4.82 -6.41
CA ILE A 319 1.56 3.36 -6.22
C ILE A 319 2.95 2.94 -5.73
N ASP A 320 4.02 3.43 -6.36
CA ASP A 320 5.39 3.08 -5.96
C ASP A 320 5.72 3.59 -4.55
N GLY A 321 5.36 4.83 -4.22
CA GLY A 321 5.54 5.37 -2.87
C GLY A 321 4.72 4.62 -1.82
N ALA A 322 3.52 4.16 -2.16
CA ALA A 322 2.72 3.30 -1.29
C ALA A 322 3.39 1.93 -1.10
N ALA A 323 3.90 1.32 -2.18
CA ALA A 323 4.64 0.07 -2.12
C ALA A 323 5.89 0.18 -1.23
N GLN A 324 6.71 1.23 -1.42
CA GLN A 324 7.90 1.47 -0.61
C GLN A 324 7.56 1.63 0.88
N HIS A 325 6.46 2.32 1.20
CA HIS A 325 6.00 2.47 2.58
C HIS A 325 5.55 1.13 3.18
N MET A 326 4.79 0.34 2.43
CA MET A 326 4.26 -0.94 2.93
C MET A 326 5.34 -1.99 3.05
N LEU A 327 6.27 -2.05 2.09
CA LEU A 327 7.40 -2.96 2.13
C LEU A 327 8.35 -2.57 3.25
N ASP A 328 8.62 -1.28 3.40
CA ASP A 328 9.65 -0.75 4.30
C ASP A 328 11.00 -1.46 4.09
N PRO A 329 11.60 -1.32 2.88
CA PRO A 329 12.76 -2.12 2.48
C PRO A 329 13.96 -1.89 3.40
N THR A 330 14.11 -0.68 3.93
CA THR A 330 15.21 -0.31 4.82
C THR A 330 15.21 -1.12 6.12
N HIS A 331 14.05 -1.47 6.67
CA HIS A 331 13.99 -2.21 7.94
C HIS A 331 13.69 -3.69 7.76
N THR A 332 13.02 -4.06 6.66
CA THR A 332 12.54 -5.44 6.47
C THR A 332 13.30 -6.21 5.39
N GLY A 333 14.06 -5.53 4.54
CA GLY A 333 14.67 -6.12 3.35
C GLY A 333 13.67 -6.61 2.29
N ARG A 334 12.36 -6.37 2.48
CA ARG A 334 11.32 -6.81 1.55
C ARG A 334 11.33 -5.96 0.28
N TYR A 335 11.07 -6.62 -0.85
CA TYR A 335 11.05 -6.02 -2.19
C TYR A 335 9.93 -6.57 -3.10
N LEU A 336 9.19 -7.59 -2.65
CA LEU A 336 8.05 -8.18 -3.35
C LEU A 336 6.75 -7.97 -2.57
N TRP A 337 5.67 -7.64 -3.26
CA TRP A 337 4.35 -7.47 -2.63
C TRP A 337 3.78 -8.79 -2.11
N SER A 338 4.26 -9.93 -2.63
CA SER A 338 3.94 -11.25 -2.10
C SER A 338 4.37 -11.41 -0.63
N GLN A 339 5.45 -10.73 -0.21
CA GLN A 339 5.99 -10.72 1.16
C GLN A 339 5.17 -9.89 2.15
N LEU A 340 4.17 -9.13 1.67
CA LEU A 340 3.23 -8.44 2.54
C LEU A 340 2.25 -9.44 3.18
N THR A 341 2.03 -9.30 4.47
CA THR A 341 1.00 -10.02 5.23
C THR A 341 -0.40 -9.66 4.73
N LYS A 342 -1.41 -10.45 5.09
CA LYS A 342 -2.81 -10.17 4.73
C LYS A 342 -3.29 -8.80 5.23
N THR A 343 -2.87 -8.42 6.43
CA THR A 343 -3.23 -7.12 7.02
C THR A 343 -2.55 -5.98 6.27
N GLU A 344 -1.27 -6.10 5.95
CA GLU A 344 -0.55 -5.10 5.16
C GLU A 344 -1.15 -4.95 3.75
N LYS A 345 -1.51 -6.06 3.08
CA LYS A 345 -2.19 -6.01 1.77
C LYS A 345 -3.52 -5.26 1.83
N THR A 346 -4.23 -5.37 2.95
CA THR A 346 -5.47 -4.62 3.19
C THR A 346 -5.18 -3.13 3.38
N ALA A 347 -4.18 -2.79 4.21
CA ALA A 347 -3.74 -1.42 4.45
C ALA A 347 -3.10 -0.74 3.22
N PHE A 348 -2.57 -1.53 2.28
CA PHE A 348 -1.97 -1.02 1.05
C PHE A 348 -3.00 -0.23 0.24
N GLY A 349 -4.22 -0.74 0.08
CA GLY A 349 -5.26 0.00 -0.65
C GLY A 349 -5.60 1.35 0.00
N THR A 350 -5.72 1.38 1.32
CA THR A 350 -5.92 2.63 2.08
C THR A 350 -4.73 3.58 1.94
N THR A 351 -3.50 3.06 1.90
CA THR A 351 -2.28 3.84 1.71
C THR A 351 -2.23 4.48 0.32
N VAL A 352 -2.64 3.74 -0.73
CA VAL A 352 -2.80 4.27 -2.09
C VAL A 352 -3.83 5.39 -2.11
N ALA A 353 -5.00 5.19 -1.48
CA ALA A 353 -6.05 6.22 -1.41
C ALA A 353 -5.55 7.52 -0.75
N HIS A 354 -4.93 7.43 0.43
CA HIS A 354 -4.41 8.61 1.14
C HIS A 354 -3.30 9.33 0.35
N ARG A 355 -2.43 8.58 -0.33
CA ARG A 355 -1.37 9.17 -1.15
C ARG A 355 -1.93 9.82 -2.40
N MET A 356 -2.88 9.16 -3.06
CA MET A 356 -3.59 9.69 -4.22
C MET A 356 -4.25 11.04 -3.88
N GLN A 357 -4.96 11.10 -2.75
CA GLN A 357 -5.59 12.33 -2.29
C GLN A 357 -4.60 13.49 -2.17
N ARG A 358 -3.46 13.25 -1.51
CA ARG A 358 -2.42 14.27 -1.30
C ARG A 358 -1.73 14.65 -2.60
N GLU A 359 -1.34 13.65 -3.39
CA GLU A 359 -0.66 13.85 -4.67
C GLU A 359 -1.50 14.75 -5.57
N PHE A 360 -2.78 14.43 -5.76
CA PHE A 360 -3.68 15.16 -6.64
C PHE A 360 -4.38 16.35 -5.97
N SER A 361 -4.14 16.59 -4.68
CA SER A 361 -4.82 17.62 -3.89
C SER A 361 -6.35 17.54 -3.97
N LEU A 362 -6.88 16.31 -3.95
CA LEU A 362 -8.33 16.07 -4.02
C LEU A 362 -8.99 16.53 -2.71
N ALA A 363 -10.12 17.21 -2.83
CA ALA A 363 -10.95 17.56 -1.68
C ALA A 363 -11.53 16.30 -1.04
N ASN A 364 -11.79 16.33 0.27
CA ASN A 364 -12.54 15.27 0.94
C ASN A 364 -13.96 15.19 0.37
N GLY A 365 -14.47 13.97 0.17
CA GLY A 365 -15.89 13.76 -0.03
C GLY A 365 -16.67 13.98 1.27
N GLN A 366 -17.96 14.22 1.15
CA GLN A 366 -18.90 14.25 2.26
C GLN A 366 -19.29 12.84 2.71
N LEU A 367 -19.39 11.91 1.76
CA LEU A 367 -19.81 10.52 1.96
C LEU A 367 -18.78 9.53 1.45
N LEU A 368 -18.17 9.82 0.30
CA LEU A 368 -17.13 8.99 -0.32
C LEU A 368 -15.73 9.54 -0.01
N ASP A 369 -14.70 8.89 -0.52
CA ASP A 369 -13.31 9.25 -0.22
C ASP A 369 -12.99 10.70 -0.66
N PHE A 370 -13.41 11.09 -1.87
CA PHE A 370 -13.01 12.34 -2.52
C PHE A 370 -14.18 13.12 -3.14
N SER A 371 -13.95 14.41 -3.36
CA SER A 371 -14.72 15.22 -4.33
C SER A 371 -13.84 15.58 -5.52
N VAL A 372 -14.26 15.21 -6.74
CA VAL A 372 -13.56 15.45 -8.00
C VAL A 372 -14.52 16.10 -8.98
N ALA A 373 -14.14 17.25 -9.55
CA ALA A 373 -15.01 18.06 -10.41
C ALA A 373 -16.41 18.34 -9.80
N GLY A 374 -16.50 18.43 -8.46
CA GLY A 374 -17.75 18.64 -7.74
C GLY A 374 -18.58 17.37 -7.46
N HIS A 375 -18.10 16.19 -7.86
CA HIS A 375 -18.78 14.90 -7.65
C HIS A 375 -18.09 14.06 -6.57
N GLU A 376 -18.89 13.34 -5.79
CA GLU A 376 -18.39 12.35 -4.82
C GLU A 376 -17.82 11.12 -5.55
N VAL A 377 -16.58 10.75 -5.22
CA VAL A 377 -15.86 9.64 -5.83
C VAL A 377 -15.15 8.82 -4.75
N ASP A 378 -15.37 7.51 -4.78
CA ASP A 378 -14.66 6.54 -3.93
C ASP A 378 -13.46 5.94 -4.68
N VAL A 379 -12.47 5.39 -3.97
CA VAL A 379 -11.36 4.66 -4.59
C VAL A 379 -11.24 3.24 -4.04
N LYS A 380 -10.99 2.30 -4.95
CA LYS A 380 -10.72 0.89 -4.62
C LYS A 380 -9.45 0.42 -5.31
N PHE A 381 -8.53 -0.10 -4.51
CA PHE A 381 -7.28 -0.69 -4.97
C PHE A 381 -7.33 -2.22 -4.88
N ALA A 382 -6.74 -2.90 -5.86
CA ALA A 382 -6.53 -4.35 -5.85
C ALA A 382 -5.16 -4.72 -6.40
N LEU A 383 -4.55 -5.78 -5.86
CA LEU A 383 -3.32 -6.40 -6.38
C LEU A 383 -3.56 -7.26 -7.64
N GLY A 384 -4.61 -6.92 -8.41
CA GLY A 384 -5.21 -7.73 -9.47
C GLY A 384 -6.58 -7.17 -9.84
N ASN A 385 -7.54 -8.03 -10.19
CA ASN A 385 -8.84 -7.58 -10.74
C ASN A 385 -10.04 -7.79 -9.79
N ASN A 386 -9.79 -7.94 -8.49
CA ASN A 386 -10.77 -8.38 -7.49
C ASN A 386 -11.15 -7.26 -6.52
N TRP A 387 -11.70 -6.16 -7.05
CA TRP A 387 -12.27 -5.11 -6.20
C TRP A 387 -13.55 -5.58 -5.52
N THR A 388 -13.77 -5.09 -4.30
CA THR A 388 -15.02 -5.31 -3.56
C THR A 388 -15.66 -3.97 -3.23
N PHE A 389 -16.94 -3.84 -3.58
CA PHE A 389 -17.72 -2.61 -3.49
C PHE A 389 -18.75 -2.78 -2.38
N PRO A 390 -18.72 -1.94 -1.35
CA PRO A 390 -19.68 -2.02 -0.27
C PRO A 390 -21.03 -1.42 -0.71
N PRO A 391 -22.14 -1.74 -0.01
CA PRO A 391 -23.48 -1.33 -0.42
C PRO A 391 -23.68 0.20 -0.44
N GLU A 392 -22.98 0.94 0.42
CA GLU A 392 -23.00 2.41 0.45
C GLU A 392 -22.50 3.07 -0.85
N LEU A 393 -21.72 2.34 -1.67
CA LEU A 393 -21.19 2.84 -2.93
C LEU A 393 -22.15 2.64 -4.12
N GLN A 394 -23.31 2.01 -3.90
CA GLN A 394 -24.27 1.79 -5.00
C GLN A 394 -24.80 3.11 -5.55
N GLY A 395 -24.76 3.25 -6.88
CA GLY A 395 -25.06 4.47 -7.62
C GLY A 395 -23.90 5.48 -7.65
N GLY A 396 -22.85 5.32 -6.84
CA GLY A 396 -21.71 6.22 -6.76
C GLY A 396 -20.66 6.01 -7.85
N LEU A 397 -19.76 6.99 -7.99
CA LEU A 397 -18.59 6.89 -8.85
C LEU A 397 -17.42 6.26 -8.07
N CYS A 398 -16.67 5.38 -8.72
CA CYS A 398 -15.53 4.72 -8.10
C CYS A 398 -14.33 4.70 -9.06
N LEU A 399 -13.19 5.16 -8.56
CA LEU A 399 -11.89 4.95 -9.18
C LEU A 399 -11.38 3.56 -8.80
N VAL A 400 -11.13 2.73 -9.79
CA VAL A 400 -10.58 1.39 -9.62
C VAL A 400 -9.12 1.37 -10.03
N VAL A 401 -8.26 1.01 -9.09
CA VAL A 401 -6.82 0.90 -9.28
C VAL A 401 -6.44 -0.56 -9.22
N ARG A 402 -5.78 -1.07 -10.27
CA ARG A 402 -5.09 -2.38 -10.23
C ARG A 402 -3.60 -2.17 -10.37
N ALA A 403 -2.82 -2.95 -9.63
CA ALA A 403 -1.40 -3.05 -9.86
C ALA A 403 -0.92 -4.46 -9.52
N ASP A 404 0.08 -4.97 -10.25
CA ASP A 404 0.70 -6.27 -10.01
C ASP A 404 2.22 -6.12 -10.21
N ASP A 405 2.99 -6.30 -9.14
CA ASP A 405 4.44 -6.15 -9.16
C ASP A 405 5.15 -7.28 -9.91
N ARG A 406 4.49 -8.43 -10.10
CA ARG A 406 5.01 -9.57 -10.87
C ARG A 406 4.91 -9.33 -12.37
N THR A 407 3.81 -8.76 -12.85
CA THR A 407 3.70 -8.35 -14.26
C THR A 407 4.37 -7.00 -14.51
N GLY A 408 4.57 -6.20 -13.46
CA GLY A 408 5.16 -4.87 -13.56
C GLY A 408 4.19 -3.84 -14.13
N LEU A 409 2.88 -4.08 -14.04
CA LEU A 409 1.85 -3.26 -14.67
C LEU A 409 0.87 -2.69 -13.65
N TRP A 410 0.30 -1.52 -13.98
CA TRP A 410 -0.79 -0.91 -13.23
C TRP A 410 -1.80 -0.25 -14.15
N SER A 411 -3.00 -0.02 -13.63
CA SER A 411 -4.08 0.65 -14.36
C SER A 411 -4.96 1.44 -13.39
N LEU A 412 -5.54 2.52 -13.90
CA LEU A 412 -6.54 3.35 -13.24
C LEU A 412 -7.75 3.47 -14.15
N GLY A 413 -8.92 3.10 -13.65
CA GLY A 413 -10.18 3.23 -14.35
C GLY A 413 -11.24 3.91 -13.49
N LEU A 414 -12.32 4.31 -14.13
CA LEU A 414 -13.49 4.92 -13.51
C LEU A 414 -14.74 4.15 -13.92
N LEU A 415 -15.66 3.96 -12.98
CA LEU A 415 -17.00 3.44 -13.28
C LEU A 415 -18.06 4.02 -12.34
N ARG A 416 -19.32 3.97 -12.77
CA ARG A 416 -20.46 4.07 -11.87
C ARG A 416 -20.83 2.69 -11.35
N VAL A 417 -20.92 2.55 -10.04
CA VAL A 417 -21.20 1.28 -9.38
C VAL A 417 -22.70 1.03 -9.38
N THR A 418 -23.21 0.27 -10.36
CA THR A 418 -24.65 -0.06 -10.45
C THR A 418 -24.89 -1.56 -10.21
N PRO A 419 -26.08 -1.95 -9.71
CA PRO A 419 -26.36 -3.35 -9.37
C PRO A 419 -26.19 -4.35 -10.53
N ASP A 420 -26.45 -3.94 -11.77
CA ASP A 420 -26.32 -4.76 -12.99
C ASP A 420 -24.86 -5.07 -13.37
N LEU A 421 -23.91 -4.25 -12.91
CA LEU A 421 -22.48 -4.45 -13.12
C LEU A 421 -21.83 -5.31 -12.02
N MET A 422 -22.58 -5.67 -10.98
CA MET A 422 -22.10 -6.45 -9.84
C MET A 422 -22.44 -7.94 -9.98
N LEU A 423 -21.65 -8.78 -9.32
CA LEU A 423 -22.02 -10.17 -9.09
C LEU A 423 -23.26 -10.27 -8.18
N THR A 424 -24.08 -11.31 -8.39
CA THR A 424 -25.26 -11.57 -7.56
C THR A 424 -24.89 -11.91 -6.11
N GLY A 425 -23.75 -12.59 -5.91
CA GLY A 425 -23.25 -12.95 -4.58
C GLY A 425 -22.54 -11.80 -3.88
N SER A 426 -22.69 -11.75 -2.55
CA SER A 426 -21.95 -10.84 -1.67
C SER A 426 -21.11 -11.62 -0.66
N ASN A 427 -20.07 -10.99 -0.13
CA ASN A 427 -19.34 -11.53 1.02
C ASN A 427 -20.14 -11.34 2.33
N ARG A 428 -19.59 -11.80 3.46
CA ARG A 428 -20.18 -11.67 4.81
C ARG A 428 -20.51 -10.22 5.19
N ASP A 429 -19.76 -9.27 4.66
CA ASP A 429 -19.92 -7.83 4.93
C ASP A 429 -20.84 -7.15 3.90
N GLY A 430 -21.52 -7.92 3.03
CA GLY A 430 -22.40 -7.40 2.00
C GLY A 430 -21.69 -6.77 0.80
N LYS A 431 -20.35 -6.82 0.73
CA LYS A 431 -19.58 -6.28 -0.39
C LYS A 431 -19.67 -7.21 -1.58
N ARG A 432 -19.80 -6.63 -2.78
CA ARG A 432 -19.91 -7.37 -4.05
C ARG A 432 -18.71 -7.10 -4.95
N GLY A 433 -18.36 -8.06 -5.80
CA GLY A 433 -17.36 -7.86 -6.85
C GLY A 433 -18.01 -7.52 -8.20
N LEU A 434 -17.20 -7.15 -9.19
CA LEU A 434 -17.68 -6.90 -10.55
C LEU A 434 -18.01 -8.19 -11.31
N SER A 435 -19.09 -8.16 -12.08
CA SER A 435 -19.37 -9.16 -13.12
C SER A 435 -18.40 -9.00 -14.31
N ALA A 436 -18.46 -9.91 -15.28
CA ALA A 436 -17.70 -9.75 -16.52
C ALA A 436 -18.12 -8.48 -17.28
N GLN A 437 -19.42 -8.18 -17.30
CA GLN A 437 -19.96 -6.94 -17.86
C GLN A 437 -19.46 -5.72 -17.08
N GLY A 438 -19.44 -5.79 -15.74
CA GLY A 438 -18.90 -4.72 -14.90
C GLY A 438 -17.44 -4.41 -15.19
N ARG A 439 -16.60 -5.42 -15.40
CA ARG A 439 -15.20 -5.22 -15.81
C ARG A 439 -15.08 -4.60 -17.20
N ALA A 440 -15.92 -5.00 -18.15
CA ALA A 440 -15.93 -4.42 -19.50
C ALA A 440 -16.47 -2.97 -19.55
N ALA A 441 -17.24 -2.56 -18.53
CA ALA A 441 -17.82 -1.23 -18.38
C ALA A 441 -16.87 -0.21 -17.71
N ILE A 442 -15.67 -0.63 -17.27
CA ILE A 442 -14.68 0.29 -16.72
C ILE A 442 -14.18 1.23 -17.84
N HIS A 443 -14.20 2.53 -17.57
CA HIS A 443 -13.55 3.54 -18.40
C HIS A 443 -12.11 3.70 -17.94
N TRP A 444 -11.18 3.09 -18.67
CA TRP A 444 -9.75 3.19 -18.34
C TRP A 444 -9.22 4.60 -18.62
N ILE A 445 -8.68 5.22 -17.58
CA ILE A 445 -7.92 6.49 -17.66
C ILE A 445 -6.50 6.15 -18.10
N HIS A 446 -5.92 5.14 -17.47
CA HIS A 446 -4.62 4.56 -17.78
C HIS A 446 -4.76 3.04 -17.74
N ASP A 447 -4.35 2.34 -18.79
CA ASP A 447 -4.45 0.88 -18.88
C ASP A 447 -3.08 0.24 -19.10
N ASP A 448 -2.78 -0.78 -18.31
CA ASP A 448 -1.53 -1.55 -18.31
C ASP A 448 -0.24 -0.72 -18.54
N LEU A 449 -0.11 0.40 -17.81
CA LEU A 449 1.12 1.18 -17.78
C LEU A 449 2.19 0.50 -16.91
N PRO A 450 3.49 0.69 -17.22
CA PRO A 450 4.56 0.09 -16.43
C PRO A 450 4.69 0.73 -15.05
N LEU A 451 4.86 -0.11 -14.03
CA LEU A 451 5.39 0.26 -12.72
C LEU A 451 6.87 0.62 -12.84
N PRO A 452 7.46 1.37 -11.89
CA PRO A 452 8.91 1.55 -11.85
C PRO A 452 9.61 0.19 -11.81
N GLU A 453 10.69 0.05 -12.57
CA GLU A 453 11.51 -1.16 -12.52
C GLU A 453 12.29 -1.18 -11.20
N HIS A 454 12.26 -2.32 -10.51
CA HIS A 454 13.12 -2.59 -9.36
C HIS A 454 14.03 -3.77 -9.74
N ALA A 455 15.34 -3.59 -9.62
CA ALA A 455 16.34 -4.55 -10.06
C ALA A 455 16.14 -5.93 -9.41
N LEU A 456 15.79 -5.94 -8.12
CA LEU A 456 15.63 -7.18 -7.35
C LEU A 456 14.52 -8.08 -7.87
N ARG A 457 13.55 -7.54 -8.64
CA ARG A 457 12.50 -8.35 -9.27
C ARG A 457 12.96 -9.07 -10.54
N ARG A 458 14.02 -8.58 -11.19
CA ARG A 458 14.56 -9.16 -12.43
C ARG A 458 15.67 -10.18 -12.18
N LEU A 459 16.35 -10.07 -11.04
CA LEU A 459 17.44 -10.99 -10.71
C LEU A 459 16.91 -12.40 -10.44
N PRO A 460 17.61 -13.45 -10.92
CA PRO A 460 17.30 -14.82 -10.56
C PRO A 460 17.35 -15.03 -9.04
N ALA A 461 16.45 -15.84 -8.49
CA ALA A 461 16.39 -16.10 -7.06
C ALA A 461 17.73 -16.56 -6.47
N ALA A 462 18.46 -17.43 -7.17
CA ALA A 462 19.78 -17.90 -6.73
C ALA A 462 20.82 -16.77 -6.61
N VAL A 463 20.76 -15.76 -7.49
CA VAL A 463 21.65 -14.59 -7.45
C VAL A 463 21.27 -13.69 -6.27
N LEU A 464 19.97 -13.51 -6.02
CA LEU A 464 19.50 -12.76 -4.85
C LEU A 464 19.90 -13.44 -3.54
N ASP A 465 19.80 -14.76 -3.46
CA ASP A 465 20.22 -15.52 -2.29
C ASP A 465 21.72 -15.36 -2.03
N GLN A 466 22.54 -15.35 -3.08
CA GLN A 466 23.98 -15.07 -2.98
C GLN A 466 24.26 -13.65 -2.47
N ILE A 467 23.56 -12.65 -3.02
CA ILE A 467 23.67 -11.26 -2.56
C ILE A 467 23.28 -11.19 -1.08
N LEU A 468 22.13 -11.72 -0.70
CA LEU A 468 21.58 -11.60 0.66
C LEU A 468 22.34 -12.43 1.70
N ALA A 469 23.05 -13.50 1.30
CA ALA A 469 23.90 -14.31 2.17
C ALA A 469 25.13 -13.56 2.71
N GLN A 470 25.51 -12.43 2.09
CA GLN A 470 26.64 -11.65 2.57
C GLN A 470 26.37 -10.99 3.93
N GLN A 471 27.40 -11.03 4.78
CA GLN A 471 27.30 -10.66 6.19
C GLN A 471 27.12 -9.15 6.44
N SER A 472 27.63 -8.30 5.54
CA SER A 472 27.60 -6.85 5.71
C SER A 472 26.83 -6.15 4.59
N GLY A 473 26.18 -5.03 4.90
CA GLY A 473 25.50 -4.22 3.88
C GLY A 473 26.44 -3.74 2.77
N GLN A 474 27.73 -3.53 3.06
CA GLN A 474 28.72 -3.21 2.02
C GLN A 474 28.96 -4.40 1.10
N ALA A 475 29.22 -5.59 1.65
CA ALA A 475 29.41 -6.80 0.84
C ALA A 475 28.17 -7.11 -0.01
N ARG A 476 26.96 -6.95 0.55
CA ARG A 476 25.70 -7.06 -0.21
C ARG A 476 25.61 -6.04 -1.35
N THR A 477 26.09 -4.81 -1.13
CA THR A 477 26.14 -3.77 -2.18
C THR A 477 27.14 -4.14 -3.26
N ASP A 478 28.33 -4.61 -2.88
CA ASP A 478 29.39 -5.02 -3.80
C ASP A 478 28.87 -6.17 -4.70
N GLU A 479 28.26 -7.22 -4.12
CA GLU A 479 27.64 -8.33 -4.86
C GLU A 479 26.48 -7.89 -5.75
N LEU A 480 25.63 -6.98 -5.28
CA LEU A 480 24.53 -6.43 -6.08
C LEU A 480 25.05 -5.82 -7.38
N PHE A 481 26.06 -4.96 -7.31
CA PHE A 481 26.63 -4.33 -8.51
C PHE A 481 27.49 -5.29 -9.33
N LEU A 482 28.05 -6.34 -8.72
CA LEU A 482 28.78 -7.36 -9.48
C LEU A 482 27.83 -8.19 -10.37
N HIS A 483 26.66 -8.56 -9.83
CA HIS A 483 25.71 -9.45 -10.50
C HIS A 483 24.62 -8.72 -11.30
N ALA A 484 24.17 -7.55 -10.87
CA ALA A 484 23.12 -6.78 -11.54
C ALA A 484 23.67 -5.83 -12.61
N GLN A 485 24.58 -6.34 -13.44
CA GLN A 485 25.17 -5.61 -14.57
C GLN A 485 24.06 -5.13 -15.52
N LEU A 486 24.26 -3.95 -16.12
CA LEU A 486 23.35 -3.34 -17.10
C LEU A 486 21.89 -3.19 -16.61
N THR A 487 21.69 -3.25 -15.30
CA THR A 487 20.39 -3.14 -14.64
C THR A 487 20.37 -1.86 -13.84
N THR A 488 19.28 -1.08 -13.97
CA THR A 488 19.13 0.14 -13.17
C THR A 488 18.79 -0.25 -11.73
N ILE A 489 19.63 0.18 -10.80
CA ILE A 489 19.45 0.00 -9.36
C ILE A 489 18.85 1.27 -8.77
N THR A 490 17.71 1.13 -8.09
CA THR A 490 17.02 2.23 -7.43
C THR A 490 17.45 2.40 -5.97
N PRO A 491 17.13 3.54 -5.33
CA PRO A 491 17.29 3.67 -3.88
C PRO A 491 16.50 2.61 -3.09
N ALA A 492 15.34 2.19 -3.58
CA ALA A 492 14.53 1.15 -2.94
C ALA A 492 15.23 -0.22 -3.00
N ASP A 493 15.83 -0.57 -4.13
CA ASP A 493 16.64 -1.79 -4.29
C ASP A 493 17.81 -1.79 -3.30
N LEU A 494 18.55 -0.67 -3.21
CA LEU A 494 19.66 -0.54 -2.25
C LEU A 494 19.19 -0.60 -0.80
N SER A 495 18.07 0.03 -0.46
CA SER A 495 17.49 -0.04 0.87
C SER A 495 17.14 -1.49 1.23
N ALA A 496 16.55 -2.24 0.30
CA ALA A 496 16.19 -3.64 0.54
C ALA A 496 17.42 -4.53 0.70
N VAL A 497 18.43 -4.35 -0.15
CA VAL A 497 19.69 -5.12 -0.08
C VAL A 497 20.50 -4.77 1.16
N THR A 498 20.63 -3.49 1.49
CA THR A 498 21.50 -3.07 2.59
C THR A 498 20.81 -3.13 3.95
N MET A 499 19.49 -2.98 3.99
CA MET A 499 18.66 -2.81 5.20
C MET A 499 19.12 -1.65 6.08
N GLN A 500 19.60 -0.57 5.44
CA GLN A 500 20.21 0.58 6.09
C GLN A 500 19.98 1.85 5.25
N ALA A 501 19.87 3.00 5.91
CA ALA A 501 19.55 4.27 5.22
C ALA A 501 20.72 4.87 4.41
N ASP A 502 21.96 4.39 4.60
CA ASP A 502 23.18 4.94 4.00
C ASP A 502 23.62 4.24 2.71
N GLY A 503 22.68 3.68 1.93
CA GLY A 503 22.95 3.00 0.66
C GLY A 503 23.83 3.80 -0.30
N ALA A 504 23.57 5.09 -0.51
CA ALA A 504 24.36 5.95 -1.40
C ALA A 504 25.83 6.12 -0.94
N LYS A 505 26.10 6.04 0.37
CA LYS A 505 27.48 5.98 0.88
C LYS A 505 28.13 4.67 0.46
N ARG A 506 27.44 3.54 0.62
CA ARG A 506 27.95 2.22 0.23
C ARG A 506 28.22 2.10 -1.26
N VAL A 507 27.39 2.71 -2.11
CA VAL A 507 27.66 2.71 -3.57
C VAL A 507 28.95 3.45 -3.91
N ARG A 508 29.27 4.55 -3.21
CA ARG A 508 30.55 5.26 -3.41
C ARG A 508 31.74 4.38 -3.03
N ASP A 509 31.59 3.57 -1.99
CA ASP A 509 32.63 2.63 -1.56
C ASP A 509 32.72 1.43 -2.52
N ALA A 510 31.59 0.90 -2.98
CA ALA A 510 31.50 -0.16 -3.97
C ALA A 510 32.15 0.25 -5.29
N ARG A 511 31.92 1.48 -5.77
CA ARG A 511 32.58 2.02 -6.98
C ARG A 511 34.11 1.90 -6.92
N ARG A 512 34.71 2.17 -5.76
CA ARG A 512 36.18 2.06 -5.60
C ARG A 512 36.64 0.60 -5.52
N ARG A 513 35.88 -0.25 -4.83
CA ARG A 513 36.21 -1.67 -4.65
C ARG A 513 36.08 -2.47 -5.94
N LEU A 514 35.01 -2.23 -6.68
CA LEU A 514 34.67 -2.96 -7.91
C LEU A 514 35.46 -2.49 -9.13
N ALA A 515 36.04 -1.27 -9.08
CA ALA A 515 36.97 -0.82 -10.11
C ALA A 515 38.19 -1.77 -10.24
N GLY A 516 38.67 -2.34 -9.13
CA GLY A 516 39.72 -3.35 -9.14
C GLY A 516 39.35 -4.63 -9.91
N GLN A 517 38.06 -4.89 -10.09
CA GLN A 517 37.51 -6.02 -10.85
C GLN A 517 37.01 -5.62 -12.25
N GLY A 518 37.39 -4.44 -12.74
CA GLY A 518 36.98 -3.97 -14.06
C GLY A 518 35.53 -3.49 -14.15
N VAL A 519 34.84 -3.29 -13.02
CA VAL A 519 33.42 -2.90 -13.00
C VAL A 519 33.28 -1.40 -12.75
N LEU A 520 32.68 -0.71 -13.72
CA LEU A 520 32.34 0.71 -13.65
C LEU A 520 30.95 0.86 -13.03
N VAL A 521 30.84 1.68 -11.98
CA VAL A 521 29.54 2.01 -11.35
C VAL A 521 29.15 3.45 -11.66
N LEU A 522 28.14 3.58 -12.51
CA LEU A 522 27.57 4.83 -13.01
C LEU A 522 26.45 5.34 -12.08
N ASN A 523 26.31 6.66 -11.99
CA ASN A 523 25.25 7.32 -11.23
C ASN A 523 24.61 8.44 -12.06
N GLY A 524 23.28 8.43 -12.17
CA GLY A 524 22.52 9.41 -12.97
C GLY A 524 22.58 10.87 -12.50
N ILE A 525 23.26 11.19 -11.40
CA ILE A 525 23.51 12.60 -10.99
C ILE A 525 24.85 13.17 -11.49
N ARG A 526 25.79 12.33 -11.92
CA ARG A 526 27.14 12.77 -12.33
C ARG A 526 27.16 13.00 -13.85
N PRO A 527 27.43 14.23 -14.34
CA PRO A 527 27.46 14.52 -15.78
C PRO A 527 28.42 13.61 -16.55
N ARG A 528 29.61 13.37 -16.00
CA ARG A 528 30.61 12.47 -16.61
C ARG A 528 30.14 11.02 -16.72
N ASP A 529 29.42 10.52 -15.71
CA ASP A 529 28.85 9.18 -15.77
C ASP A 529 27.77 9.09 -16.86
N ALA A 530 27.00 10.17 -17.09
CA ALA A 530 26.02 10.24 -18.17
C ALA A 530 26.69 10.28 -19.56
N GLU A 531 27.80 11.01 -19.71
CA GLU A 531 28.62 10.99 -20.92
C GLU A 531 29.18 9.59 -21.19
N TRP A 532 29.68 8.91 -20.16
CA TRP A 532 30.17 7.53 -20.30
C TRP A 532 29.06 6.54 -20.63
N ALA A 533 27.89 6.65 -20.00
CA ALA A 533 26.72 5.85 -20.35
C ALA A 533 26.38 6.02 -21.83
N SER A 534 26.32 7.27 -22.31
CA SER A 534 26.05 7.56 -23.73
C SER A 534 27.14 7.04 -24.66
N GLY A 535 28.42 7.17 -24.30
CA GLY A 535 29.55 6.70 -25.13
C GLY A 535 29.62 5.17 -25.22
N LEU A 536 29.09 4.46 -24.22
CA LEU A 536 28.94 3.01 -24.21
C LEU A 536 27.59 2.53 -24.78
N ASP A 537 26.77 3.43 -25.34
CA ASP A 537 25.41 3.14 -25.83
C ASP A 537 24.49 2.50 -24.77
N LEU A 538 24.62 2.94 -23.51
CA LEU A 538 23.81 2.50 -22.39
C LEU A 538 22.59 3.40 -22.18
N PRO A 539 21.48 2.88 -21.61
CA PRO A 539 20.30 3.68 -21.29
C PRO A 539 20.63 4.86 -20.36
N ALA A 540 19.97 6.00 -20.58
CA ALA A 540 20.09 7.16 -19.72
C ALA A 540 19.60 6.85 -18.29
N LEU A 541 20.41 7.15 -17.29
CA LEU A 541 20.09 6.91 -15.90
C LEU A 541 19.28 8.05 -15.29
N ALA A 542 18.18 7.71 -14.62
CA ALA A 542 17.42 8.69 -13.85
C ALA A 542 18.26 9.21 -12.66
N ARG A 543 17.96 10.42 -12.19
CA ARG A 543 18.60 10.98 -11.00
C ARG A 543 18.44 10.03 -9.80
N HIS A 544 19.50 9.89 -9.01
CA HIS A 544 19.54 9.01 -7.84
C HIS A 544 19.36 7.52 -8.15
N THR A 545 19.67 7.10 -9.38
CA THR A 545 19.79 5.67 -9.75
C THR A 545 21.22 5.34 -10.17
N TRP A 546 21.54 4.05 -10.15
CA TRP A 546 22.85 3.53 -10.47
C TRP A 546 22.78 2.40 -11.47
N MET A 547 23.89 2.14 -12.17
CA MET A 547 24.06 0.95 -13.01
C MET A 547 25.53 0.55 -12.96
N SER A 548 25.80 -0.75 -12.91
CA SER A 548 27.15 -1.29 -13.08
C SER A 548 27.32 -1.86 -14.48
N VAL A 549 28.54 -1.76 -14.99
CA VAL A 549 28.95 -2.38 -16.25
C VAL A 549 30.41 -2.84 -16.13
N ARG A 550 30.70 -4.09 -16.50
CA ARG A 550 32.08 -4.58 -16.64
C ARG A 550 32.67 -4.07 -17.94
N LEU A 551 33.88 -3.53 -17.89
CA LEU A 551 34.59 -3.04 -19.07
C LEU A 551 35.83 -3.88 -19.37
N ALA A 552 36.23 -3.84 -20.63
CA ALA A 552 37.49 -4.40 -21.12
C ALA A 552 38.19 -3.40 -22.04
N PRO A 553 39.53 -3.38 -22.10
CA PRO A 553 40.25 -2.57 -23.07
C PRO A 553 39.83 -2.93 -24.50
N ALA A 554 39.56 -1.91 -25.33
CA ALA A 554 39.21 -2.14 -26.72
C ALA A 554 40.49 -2.47 -27.53
N LEU A 555 40.56 -3.70 -28.05
CA LEU A 555 41.59 -4.08 -29.03
C LEU A 555 41.22 -3.57 -30.44
N PRO A 556 42.19 -3.38 -31.36
CA PRO A 556 41.95 -2.86 -32.72
C PRO A 556 40.94 -3.66 -33.57
N GLN A 557 40.71 -4.92 -33.22
CA GLN A 557 39.70 -5.76 -33.86
C GLN A 557 38.25 -5.43 -33.44
N HIS A 558 38.05 -4.49 -32.53
CA HIS A 558 36.74 -4.07 -32.00
C HIS A 558 36.37 -2.64 -32.43
N ASP A 559 36.90 -2.14 -33.55
CA ASP A 559 36.74 -0.74 -33.99
C ASP A 559 35.27 -0.29 -34.13
N ASP A 560 34.33 -1.21 -34.31
CA ASP A 560 32.89 -0.91 -34.43
C ASP A 560 32.13 -0.88 -33.08
N SER A 561 32.77 -1.21 -31.96
CA SER A 561 32.10 -1.22 -30.64
C SER A 561 32.06 0.18 -30.01
N PRO A 562 30.95 0.57 -29.35
CA PRO A 562 30.91 1.79 -28.55
C PRO A 562 32.01 1.78 -27.48
N THR A 563 32.77 2.88 -27.39
CA THR A 563 33.88 3.00 -26.44
C THR A 563 33.86 4.32 -25.68
N ILE A 564 34.48 4.30 -24.51
CA ILE A 564 34.82 5.50 -23.73
C ILE A 564 36.33 5.57 -23.52
N MET A 565 36.85 6.78 -23.32
CA MET A 565 38.26 6.98 -23.01
C MET A 565 38.48 7.06 -21.50
N LEU A 566 39.32 6.17 -20.98
CA LEU A 566 39.82 6.22 -19.60
C LEU A 566 41.36 6.24 -19.66
N ASP A 567 41.98 7.29 -19.14
CA ASP A 567 43.43 7.54 -19.22
C ASP A 567 44.02 7.37 -20.63
N GLY A 568 43.31 7.88 -21.63
CA GLY A 568 43.76 7.83 -23.03
C GLY A 568 43.69 6.43 -23.67
N THR A 569 43.18 5.42 -22.96
CA THR A 569 42.90 4.09 -23.50
C THR A 569 41.41 3.95 -23.80
N PRO A 570 41.01 3.38 -24.95
CA PRO A 570 39.61 3.09 -25.24
C PRO A 570 39.14 1.83 -24.48
N TRP A 571 37.98 1.91 -23.85
CA TRP A 571 37.32 0.82 -23.12
C TRP A 571 35.93 0.57 -23.69
N ARG A 572 35.56 -0.71 -23.82
CA ARG A 572 34.22 -1.15 -24.24
C ARG A 572 33.54 -1.95 -23.15
N VAL A 573 32.23 -2.16 -23.29
CA VAL A 573 31.52 -3.16 -22.49
C VAL A 573 32.17 -4.53 -22.70
N ALA A 574 32.49 -5.21 -21.60
CA ALA A 574 33.11 -6.53 -21.64
C ALA A 574 32.08 -7.60 -22.04
N GLY A 575 32.44 -8.47 -22.98
CA GLY A 575 31.74 -9.72 -23.25
C GLY A 575 32.05 -10.77 -22.19
N PRO A 576 31.36 -11.93 -22.18
CA PRO A 576 31.52 -12.97 -21.16
C PRO A 576 32.96 -13.52 -21.06
N ASP A 577 33.65 -13.63 -22.20
CA ASP A 577 34.98 -14.25 -22.28
C ASP A 577 36.15 -13.27 -22.08
N ASP A 578 35.86 -11.96 -21.96
CA ASP A 578 36.91 -10.98 -21.72
C ASP A 578 37.54 -11.18 -20.33
N PRO A 579 38.87 -11.08 -20.19
CA PRO A 579 39.53 -11.21 -18.90
C PRO A 579 39.19 -10.05 -17.97
N GLU A 580 39.13 -10.34 -16.67
CA GLU A 580 38.98 -9.30 -15.66
C GLU A 580 40.21 -8.38 -15.68
N THR A 581 39.98 -7.10 -15.98
CA THR A 581 41.04 -6.08 -16.07
C THR A 581 40.67 -4.90 -15.17
N PRO A 582 41.50 -4.54 -14.17
CA PRO A 582 41.22 -3.40 -13.29
C PRO A 582 41.04 -2.10 -14.07
N LEU A 583 40.05 -1.29 -13.68
CA LEU A 583 39.86 0.05 -14.24
C LEU A 583 40.94 1.02 -13.74
N PRO A 584 41.36 1.98 -14.57
CA PRO A 584 42.27 3.04 -14.14
C PRO A 584 41.57 4.02 -13.18
N ASP A 585 42.36 4.80 -12.43
CA ASP A 585 41.85 5.77 -11.44
C ASP A 585 40.90 6.82 -12.07
N ALA A 586 41.07 7.14 -13.36
CA ALA A 586 40.16 8.02 -14.08
C ALA A 586 38.70 7.55 -14.13
N ALA A 587 38.41 6.27 -13.86
CA ALA A 587 37.05 5.75 -13.72
C ALA A 587 36.37 6.20 -12.40
N LEU A 588 37.15 6.63 -11.41
CA LEU A 588 36.66 7.03 -10.08
C LEU A 588 36.34 8.53 -9.99
N THR A 589 37.08 9.34 -10.76
CA THR A 589 36.89 10.80 -10.94
C THR A 589 35.65 11.16 -11.73
#